data_AF-A0A7Z9W632-F1
#
_entry.id   AF-A0A7Z9W632-F1
#
_cell.length_a   1.000
_cell.length_b   1.000
_cell.length_c   1.000
_cell.angle_alpha   90.00
_cell.angle_beta   90.00
_cell.angle_gamma   90.00
#
_symmetry.space_group_name_H-M   'P 1'
#
loop_
_entity.id
_entity.type
_entity.pdbx_description
1 polymer ?
#
loop_
_entity_poly.entity_id
_entity_poly.type
_entity_poly.pdbx_seq_one_letter_code
_entity_poly.pdbx_strand_id
1 'polypeptide(L)'
;MVDYLQMMRGPASVESRQQEISKISRSLKALSKEISVPVIAMSQLSRAPEGRSDHRPQLSDLRESGAIEQDADVVMFLYRKWVYTRDEEDRRKAEIIVSKQRNGPTGTVSAIFVDSYAKFESATIFDQMVEEPI
;
A
#
# COMPACT_ATOMS: atom_id res chain seq x y z
N MET A 1 13.90 -1.67 3.52
CA MET A 1 12.70 -1.81 2.66
C MET A 1 12.69 -3.22 2.10
N VAL A 2 11.53 -3.88 2.03
CA VAL A 2 11.36 -5.25 1.52
C VAL A 2 10.37 -5.26 0.35
N ASP A 3 10.81 -5.75 -0.80
CA ASP A 3 10.02 -5.88 -2.05
C ASP A 3 10.07 -7.33 -2.55
N TYR A 4 9.02 -8.13 -2.46
CA TYR A 4 7.78 -7.96 -1.67
C TYR A 4 7.61 -9.16 -0.73
N LEU A 5 6.78 -9.05 0.31
CA LEU A 5 6.62 -10.04 1.39
C LEU A 5 6.34 -11.44 0.85
N GLN A 6 5.52 -11.55 -0.20
CA GLN A 6 5.17 -12.84 -0.78
C GLN A 6 6.30 -13.52 -1.57
N MET A 7 7.50 -12.93 -1.67
CA MET A 7 8.70 -13.62 -2.14
C MET A 7 9.52 -14.23 -1.00
N MET A 8 9.29 -13.80 0.24
CA MET A 8 9.98 -14.35 1.41
C MET A 8 9.50 -15.77 1.68
N ARG A 9 10.47 -16.62 2.07
CA ARG A 9 10.25 -18.00 2.47
C ARG A 9 10.46 -18.16 3.96
N GLY A 10 9.50 -18.77 4.63
CA GLY A 10 9.61 -19.28 5.98
C GLY A 10 10.27 -20.66 6.01
N PRO A 11 10.45 -21.24 7.20
CA PRO A 11 10.96 -22.60 7.34
C PRO A 11 10.10 -23.61 6.58
N ALA A 12 10.72 -24.65 6.04
CA ALA A 12 10.06 -25.69 5.23
C ALA A 12 8.91 -26.44 5.93
N SER A 13 8.76 -26.28 7.25
CA SER A 13 7.75 -26.95 8.08
C SER A 13 6.41 -26.20 8.16
N VAL A 14 6.19 -25.13 7.39
CA VAL A 14 4.93 -24.36 7.45
C VAL A 14 3.94 -24.89 6.42
N GLU A 15 2.78 -25.36 6.88
CA GLU A 15 1.80 -26.07 6.07
C GLU A 15 0.95 -25.18 5.16
N SER A 16 0.80 -23.90 5.51
CA SER A 16 0.01 -22.96 4.70
C SER A 16 0.72 -21.63 4.47
N ARG A 17 0.53 -21.07 3.28
CA ARG A 17 1.10 -19.76 2.90
C ARG A 17 0.66 -18.65 3.86
N GLN A 18 -0.58 -18.72 4.34
CA GLN A 18 -1.12 -17.78 5.32
C GLN A 18 -0.33 -17.79 6.64
N GLN A 19 -0.02 -18.97 7.18
CA GLN A 19 0.79 -19.08 8.39
C GLN A 19 2.21 -18.58 8.17
N GLU A 20 2.77 -18.82 6.97
CA GLU A 20 4.11 -18.39 6.60
C GLU A 20 4.21 -16.86 6.58
N ILE A 21 3.29 -16.19 5.89
CA ILE A 21 3.21 -14.73 5.87
C ILE A 21 2.95 -14.17 7.27
N SER A 22 2.11 -14.83 8.06
CA SER A 22 1.88 -14.45 9.45
C SER A 22 3.14 -14.50 10.30
N LYS A 23 4.01 -15.51 10.09
CA LYS A 23 5.29 -15.60 10.78
C LYS A 23 6.27 -14.53 10.30
N ILE A 24 6.36 -14.31 8.99
CA ILE A 24 7.21 -13.26 8.39
C ILE A 24 6.83 -11.88 8.94
N SER A 25 5.54 -11.54 8.92
CA SER A 25 5.00 -10.27 9.42
C SER A 25 5.39 -10.02 10.89
N ARG A 26 5.13 -10.99 11.77
CA ARG A 26 5.52 -10.90 13.18
C ARG A 26 7.03 -10.77 13.38
N SER A 27 7.83 -11.54 12.63
CA SER A 27 9.29 -11.45 12.71
C SER A 27 9.80 -10.07 12.27
N LEU A 28 9.23 -9.49 11.21
CA LEU A 28 9.59 -8.14 10.77
C LEU A 28 9.21 -7.07 11.81
N LYS A 29 8.05 -7.22 12.47
CA LYS A 29 7.64 -6.34 13.56
C LYS A 29 8.51 -6.49 14.82
N ALA A 30 8.94 -7.69 15.14
CA ALA A 30 9.88 -7.93 16.23
C ALA A 30 11.24 -7.29 15.91
N LEU A 31 11.77 -7.54 14.71
CA LEU A 31 13.03 -6.96 14.24
C LEU A 31 12.99 -5.43 14.25
N SER A 32 11.92 -4.81 13.74
CA SER A 32 11.81 -3.35 13.70
C SER A 32 11.87 -2.72 15.10
N LYS A 33 11.30 -3.39 16.11
CA LYS A 33 11.40 -2.98 17.51
C LYS A 33 12.79 -3.22 18.09
N GLU A 34 13.41 -4.35 17.78
CA GLU A 34 14.72 -4.73 18.30
C GLU A 34 15.82 -3.76 17.86
N ILE A 35 15.86 -3.43 16.57
CA ILE A 35 16.88 -2.51 16.02
C ILE A 35 16.42 -1.05 15.97
N SER A 36 15.18 -0.76 16.41
CA SER A 36 14.60 0.59 16.41
C SER A 36 14.60 1.30 15.05
N VAL A 37 14.34 0.56 13.97
CA VAL A 37 14.30 1.10 12.60
C VAL A 37 12.91 0.85 11.97
N PRO A 38 12.30 1.85 11.32
CA PRO A 38 11.07 1.64 10.55
C PRO A 38 11.26 0.62 9.43
N VAL A 39 10.44 -0.42 9.41
CA VAL A 39 10.44 -1.43 8.35
C VAL A 39 9.27 -1.17 7.42
N ILE A 40 9.58 -0.89 6.15
CA ILE A 40 8.61 -0.81 5.06
C ILE A 40 8.66 -2.11 4.27
N ALA A 41 7.51 -2.75 4.14
CA ALA A 41 7.37 -3.97 3.36
C ALA A 41 6.19 -3.85 2.40
N MET A 42 6.40 -4.25 1.14
CA MET A 42 5.34 -4.27 0.14
C MET A 42 4.60 -5.60 0.17
N SER A 43 3.29 -5.55 0.02
CA SER A 43 2.43 -6.72 -0.06
C SER A 43 1.55 -6.62 -1.28
N GLN A 44 1.51 -7.70 -2.07
CA GLN A 44 0.54 -7.82 -3.14
C GLN A 44 -0.87 -8.05 -2.57
N LEU A 45 -1.87 -7.42 -3.19
CA LEU A 45 -3.28 -7.64 -2.86
C LEU A 45 -3.81 -8.88 -3.57
N SER A 46 -4.88 -9.45 -3.03
CA SER A 46 -5.73 -10.37 -3.80
C SER A 46 -6.37 -9.65 -4.99
N ARG A 47 -6.96 -10.42 -5.93
CA ARG A 47 -7.70 -9.87 -7.08
C ARG A 47 -9.09 -9.34 -6.74
N ALA A 48 -9.50 -9.39 -5.46
CA ALA A 48 -10.82 -8.96 -5.02
C ALA A 48 -11.20 -7.50 -5.41
N PRO A 49 -10.27 -6.51 -5.44
CA PRO A 49 -10.59 -5.18 -5.93
C PRO A 49 -11.08 -5.15 -7.38
N GLU A 50 -10.61 -6.04 -8.25
CA GLU A 50 -10.97 -6.04 -9.68
C GLU A 50 -12.48 -6.32 -9.90
N GLY A 51 -13.12 -7.04 -8.96
CA GLY A 51 -14.54 -7.37 -9.04
C GLY A 51 -15.47 -6.35 -8.36
N ARG A 52 -14.94 -5.36 -7.63
CA ARG A 52 -15.75 -4.32 -6.96
C ARG A 52 -15.97 -3.14 -7.90
N SER A 53 -17.12 -2.48 -7.78
CA SER A 53 -17.49 -1.36 -8.65
C SER A 53 -16.57 -0.15 -8.53
N ASP A 54 -15.97 0.08 -7.37
CA ASP A 54 -15.06 1.21 -7.12
C ASP A 54 -13.58 0.85 -7.32
N HIS A 55 -13.26 -0.44 -7.42
CA HIS A 55 -11.90 -0.99 -7.47
C HIS A 55 -10.96 -0.54 -6.35
N ARG A 56 -11.49 0.03 -5.26
CA ARG A 56 -10.67 0.67 -4.22
C ARG A 56 -10.09 -0.37 -3.26
N PRO A 57 -8.77 -0.46 -3.05
CA PRO A 57 -8.21 -1.43 -2.12
C PRO A 57 -8.66 -1.19 -0.67
N GLN A 58 -8.91 -2.27 0.06
CA GLN A 58 -9.34 -2.28 1.46
C GLN A 58 -8.57 -3.34 2.26
N LEU A 59 -8.60 -3.27 3.59
CA LEU A 59 -7.84 -4.17 4.46
C LEU A 59 -8.13 -5.65 4.20
N SER A 60 -9.40 -5.99 3.91
CA SER A 60 -9.77 -7.37 3.58
C SER A 60 -9.18 -7.88 2.27
N ASP A 61 -8.57 -7.04 1.43
CA ASP A 61 -7.92 -7.50 0.20
C ASP A 61 -6.53 -8.09 0.47
N LEU A 62 -5.98 -7.86 1.67
CA LEU A 62 -4.80 -8.57 2.21
C LEU A 62 -5.13 -10.02 2.60
N ARG A 63 -6.30 -10.56 2.23
CA ARG A 63 -6.84 -11.88 2.60
C ARG A 63 -6.05 -13.03 1.98
N GLU A 64 -4.84 -13.20 2.49
CA GLU A 64 -4.16 -14.43 2.90
C GLU A 64 -3.28 -14.14 4.14
N SER A 65 -3.43 -12.95 4.73
CA SER A 65 -2.44 -12.32 5.59
C SER A 65 -3.09 -11.43 6.66
N GLY A 66 -4.17 -11.90 7.31
CA GLY A 66 -4.81 -11.14 8.40
C GLY A 66 -3.84 -10.74 9.53
N ALA A 67 -2.74 -11.48 9.67
CA ALA A 67 -1.64 -11.09 10.54
C ALA A 67 -0.92 -9.80 10.12
N ILE A 68 -0.76 -9.51 8.82
CA ILE A 68 -0.18 -8.24 8.35
C ILE A 68 -1.02 -7.08 8.87
N GLU A 69 -2.34 -7.16 8.71
CA GLU A 69 -3.25 -6.13 9.20
C GLU A 69 -3.07 -5.93 10.70
N GLN A 70 -2.96 -6.99 11.50
CA GLN A 70 -2.83 -6.90 12.96
C GLN A 70 -1.45 -6.36 13.40
N ASP A 71 -0.37 -6.86 12.80
CA ASP A 71 1.01 -6.58 13.18
C ASP A 71 1.49 -5.21 12.74
N ALA A 72 1.06 -4.74 11.56
CA ALA A 72 1.48 -3.46 11.00
C ALA A 72 1.00 -2.29 11.88
N ASP A 73 1.84 -1.28 12.06
CA ASP A 73 1.41 -0.03 12.70
C ASP A 73 0.66 0.86 11.70
N VAL A 74 1.09 0.85 10.44
CA VAL A 74 0.52 1.63 9.34
C VAL A 74 0.28 0.72 8.15
N VAL A 75 -0.88 0.84 7.51
CA VAL A 75 -1.17 0.21 6.22
C VAL A 75 -1.55 1.31 5.23
N MET A 76 -0.84 1.35 4.11
CA MET A 76 -1.10 2.28 3.02
C MET A 76 -1.36 1.50 1.73
N PHE A 77 -2.41 1.90 1.01
CA PHE A 77 -2.67 1.40 -0.33
C PHE A 77 -2.41 2.50 -1.35
N LEU A 78 -1.89 2.11 -2.51
CA LEU A 78 -1.79 2.97 -3.67
C LEU A 78 -2.97 2.68 -4.59
N TYR A 79 -3.70 3.72 -4.99
CA TYR A 79 -4.81 3.60 -5.91
C TYR A 79 -4.69 4.63 -7.04
N ARG A 80 -4.91 4.17 -8.28
CA ARG A 80 -4.91 5.00 -9.48
C ARG A 80 -6.15 4.69 -10.30
N LYS A 81 -7.14 5.57 -10.24
CA LYS A 81 -8.43 5.42 -10.94
C LYS A 81 -8.25 5.22 -12.45
N TRP A 82 -7.30 5.95 -13.06
CA TRP A 82 -6.92 5.80 -14.47
C TRP A 82 -6.67 4.36 -14.92
N VAL A 83 -6.10 3.50 -14.06
CA VAL A 83 -5.81 2.10 -14.40
C VAL A 83 -7.07 1.34 -14.79
N TYR A 84 -8.20 1.70 -14.18
CA TYR A 84 -9.50 1.07 -14.36
C TYR A 84 -10.37 1.81 -15.39
N THR A 85 -10.42 3.14 -15.34
CA THR A 85 -11.34 3.93 -16.19
C THR A 85 -10.77 4.29 -17.55
N ARG A 86 -9.46 4.55 -17.63
CA ARG A 86 -8.79 5.12 -18.82
C ARG A 86 -9.33 6.51 -19.24
N ASP A 87 -9.87 7.28 -18.29
CA ASP A 87 -10.30 8.68 -18.50
C ASP A 87 -9.12 9.66 -18.34
N GLU A 88 -8.79 10.46 -19.36
CA GLU A 88 -7.56 11.28 -19.35
C GLU A 88 -7.48 12.25 -18.16
N GLU A 89 -8.63 12.69 -17.64
CA GLU A 89 -8.72 13.52 -16.42
C GLU A 89 -8.14 12.83 -15.18
N ASP A 90 -8.15 11.49 -15.14
CA ASP A 90 -7.64 10.70 -14.03
C ASP A 90 -6.20 10.25 -14.25
N ARG A 91 -5.62 10.47 -15.43
CA ARG A 91 -4.31 9.91 -15.84
C ARG A 91 -3.19 10.16 -14.83
N ARG A 92 -3.14 11.40 -14.33
CA ARG A 92 -2.15 11.85 -13.35
C ARG A 92 -2.62 11.74 -11.91
N LYS A 93 -3.89 11.45 -11.65
CA LYS A 93 -4.41 11.36 -10.28
C LYS A 93 -3.98 10.04 -9.63
N ALA A 94 -3.45 10.14 -8.43
CA ALA A 94 -3.19 9.01 -7.57
C ALA A 94 -3.66 9.30 -6.14
N GLU A 95 -3.98 8.25 -5.42
CA GLU A 95 -4.37 8.31 -4.03
C GLU A 95 -3.49 7.38 -3.21
N ILE A 96 -3.00 7.89 -2.08
CA ILE A 96 -2.35 7.10 -1.03
C ILE A 96 -3.37 6.99 0.10
N ILE A 97 -3.95 5.80 0.25
CA ILE A 97 -5.01 5.52 1.21
C ILE A 97 -4.39 4.95 2.48
N VAL A 98 -4.34 5.73 3.56
CA VAL A 98 -3.92 5.30 4.90
C VAL A 98 -5.10 4.57 5.55
N SER A 99 -5.19 3.27 5.33
CA SER A 99 -6.30 2.43 5.79
C SER A 99 -6.17 2.00 7.25
N LYS A 100 -4.94 1.97 7.77
CA LYS A 100 -4.65 1.75 9.20
C LYS A 100 -3.55 2.69 9.65
N GLN A 101 -3.73 3.28 10.84
CA GLN A 101 -2.72 4.03 11.55
C GLN A 101 -2.92 3.82 13.06
N ARG A 102 -1.97 3.15 13.72
CA ARG A 102 -2.10 2.79 15.15
C ARG A 102 -2.10 4.02 16.07
N ASN A 103 -1.34 5.05 15.73
CA ASN A 103 -1.06 6.20 16.60
C ASN A 103 -1.52 7.54 15.99
N GLY A 104 -2.57 7.52 15.17
CA GLY A 104 -2.98 8.71 14.43
C GLY A 104 -4.19 8.45 13.51
N PRO A 105 -4.61 9.46 12.74
CA PRO A 105 -5.78 9.35 11.88
C PRO A 105 -5.51 8.49 10.65
N THR A 106 -6.55 7.83 10.17
CA THR A 106 -6.64 7.28 8.81
C THR A 106 -7.14 8.36 7.84
N GLY A 107 -7.00 8.12 6.54
CA GLY A 107 -7.45 9.06 5.53
C GLY A 107 -6.83 8.80 4.17
N THR A 108 -7.22 9.61 3.19
CA THR A 108 -6.68 9.55 1.83
C THR A 108 -5.87 10.80 1.55
N VAL A 109 -4.65 10.61 1.04
CA VAL A 109 -3.78 11.69 0.58
C VAL A 109 -3.77 11.68 -0.95
N SER A 110 -4.14 12.80 -1.55
CA SER A 110 -4.03 12.99 -3.00
C SER A 110 -2.57 13.15 -3.42
N ALA A 111 -2.20 12.52 -4.52
CA ALA A 111 -0.87 12.58 -5.10
C ALA A 111 -0.95 12.68 -6.63
N ILE A 112 0.14 13.10 -7.24
CA ILE A 112 0.29 13.12 -8.70
C ILE A 112 1.20 11.99 -9.13
N PHE A 113 0.79 11.26 -10.16
CA PHE A 113 1.60 10.25 -10.78
C PHE A 113 2.10 10.72 -12.16
N VAL A 114 3.41 10.80 -12.31
CA VAL A 114 4.08 11.11 -13.58
C VAL A 114 4.51 9.78 -14.22
N ASP A 115 3.77 9.39 -15.26
CA ASP A 115 3.90 8.09 -15.95
C ASP A 115 5.27 7.88 -16.59
N SER A 116 5.83 8.92 -17.21
CA SER A 116 7.15 8.89 -17.85
C SER A 116 8.30 8.53 -16.91
N TYR A 117 8.13 8.72 -15.59
CA TYR A 117 9.17 8.49 -14.59
C TYR A 117 8.77 7.51 -13.48
N ALA A 118 7.55 6.94 -13.54
CA ALA A 118 6.96 6.16 -12.46
C ALA A 118 7.08 6.85 -11.08
N LYS A 119 6.86 8.17 -11.05
CA LYS A 119 7.12 9.04 -9.89
C LYS A 119 5.82 9.54 -9.27
N PHE A 120 5.77 9.57 -7.93
CA PHE A 120 4.72 10.24 -7.18
C PHE A 120 5.19 11.62 -6.71
N GLU A 121 4.35 12.63 -6.87
CA GLU A 121 4.59 14.00 -6.43
C GLU A 121 3.46 14.48 -5.52
N SER A 122 3.78 15.45 -4.65
CA SER A 122 2.79 16.04 -3.74
C SER A 122 1.75 16.82 -4.55
N ALA A 123 0.46 16.56 -4.30
CA ALA A 123 -0.61 17.31 -4.94
C ALA A 123 -0.64 18.80 -4.54
N THR A 124 -0.05 19.18 -3.40
CA THR A 124 0.09 20.59 -2.99
C THR A 124 0.94 21.39 -3.98
N ILE A 125 1.88 20.75 -4.67
CA ILE A 125 2.67 21.40 -5.73
C ILE A 125 1.77 21.73 -6.93
N PHE A 126 0.70 20.97 -7.16
CA PHE A 126 -0.21 21.21 -8.27
C PHE A 126 -1.14 22.39 -8.03
N ASP A 127 -1.66 22.55 -6.81
CA ASP A 127 -2.45 23.75 -6.48
C ASP A 127 -1.62 25.02 -6.72
N GLN A 128 -0.32 25.00 -6.41
CA GLN A 128 0.60 26.11 -6.68
C GLN A 128 0.91 26.30 -8.18
N MET A 129 0.95 25.23 -8.98
CA MET A 129 1.18 25.31 -10.44
C MET A 129 -0.07 25.75 -11.22
N VAL A 130 -1.27 25.58 -10.66
CA VAL A 130 -2.53 26.04 -11.26
C VAL A 130 -2.78 27.53 -10.97
N GLU A 131 -2.18 28.08 -9.90
CA GLU A 131 -2.32 29.49 -9.51
C GLU A 131 -1.38 30.46 -10.23
N GLU A 132 -0.30 30.00 -10.87
CA GLU A 132 0.51 30.86 -11.75
C GLU A 132 0.21 30.59 -13.24
N PRO A 133 -0.54 31.48 -13.92
CA PRO A 133 -0.69 31.39 -15.36
C PRO A 133 0.63 31.76 -16.04
N ILE A 134 1.00 30.97 -17.06
CA ILE A 134 2.09 31.28 -18.01
C ILE A 134 1.73 32.56 -18.79
#